data_AF-A0A9X3HPW6-F1
#
_entry.id   AF-A0A9X3HPW6-F1
#
_cell.length_a   1.000
_cell.length_b   1.000
_cell.length_c   1.000
_cell.angle_alpha   90.00
_cell.angle_beta   90.00
_cell.angle_gamma   90.00
#
_symmetry.space_group_name_H-M   'P 1'
#
loop_
_entity.id
_entity.type
_entity.pdbx_description
1 polymer ?
#
loop_
_entity_poly.entity_id
_entity_poly.type
_entity_poly.pdbx_seq_one_letter_code
_entity_poly.pdbx_strand_id
1 'polypeptide(L)'
;MRVLAIDSSGLTATVAVVEDTQTVAEYTINYKKTHSQTLLPMIDEVVKMTELDLNTIDAIAVAGGPGSFTGLRIGSATAKGLGFALNKPLIHVPTVDGLAYNVYGCEDIICPIMDARRNQVYTGIYTFSKKAGTKEGSNLVEPVFQVIKMQMAVSIEELAERLNRYRCPVVFLGDGVPVYENILAEKLTVPYSFAPAYMNRQRAAVVGTLGIQYYKAGKFETAEEHRPDYLRVSQAERERAQREKEAEIIVRELKVEDSAAVAEMEQQIFSDPWSEKSVMETVQQKQSVCFAAEKAGHILGYLLVYHAADEAEIARIAVQKEARRQGAAGKLMQALEHYCEEHKMEKLLLDVRESNEAARSFYTKNGFVEDGIRQGFYTNPSEDAVLMSRQLGADV
;
A
#
# COMPACT_ATOMS: atom_id res chain seq x y z
N MET A 1 -17.85 3.23 -32.51
CA MET A 1 -17.19 3.66 -31.27
C MET A 1 -15.72 3.92 -31.55
N ARG A 2 -15.24 5.11 -31.21
CA ARG A 2 -13.85 5.58 -31.35
C ARG A 2 -13.21 5.75 -29.97
N VAL A 3 -12.06 5.12 -29.76
CA VAL A 3 -11.35 5.13 -28.47
C VAL A 3 -9.89 5.56 -28.66
N LEU A 4 -9.44 6.48 -27.81
CA LEU A 4 -8.01 6.73 -27.61
C LEU A 4 -7.49 5.74 -26.57
N ALA A 5 -6.54 4.89 -26.95
CA ALA A 5 -5.96 3.87 -26.09
C ALA A 5 -4.53 4.20 -25.70
N ILE A 6 -4.18 4.00 -24.43
CA ILE A 6 -2.89 4.38 -23.85
C ILE A 6 -2.36 3.21 -23.00
N ASP A 7 -1.11 2.80 -23.23
CA ASP A 7 -0.43 1.87 -22.34
C ASP A 7 1.02 2.32 -22.08
N SER A 8 1.32 2.52 -20.80
CA SER A 8 2.65 2.81 -20.27
C SER A 8 2.98 1.91 -19.07
N SER A 9 2.27 0.78 -18.92
CA SER A 9 2.39 -0.16 -17.81
C SER A 9 3.74 -0.90 -17.78
N GLY A 10 4.40 -1.04 -18.93
CA GLY A 10 5.68 -1.74 -19.07
C GLY A 10 6.84 -0.83 -19.45
N LEU A 11 7.87 -1.43 -20.05
CA LEU A 11 8.93 -0.70 -20.76
C LEU A 11 8.44 -0.08 -22.07
N THR A 12 7.41 -0.68 -22.66
CA THR A 12 6.75 -0.20 -23.86
C THR A 12 5.89 1.02 -23.53
N ALA A 13 6.05 2.08 -24.32
CA ALA A 13 5.07 3.15 -24.42
C ALA A 13 4.28 2.97 -25.72
N THR A 14 2.96 3.01 -25.65
CA THR A 14 2.12 2.86 -26.84
C THR A 14 0.83 3.66 -26.72
N VAL A 15 0.40 4.21 -27.85
CA VAL A 15 -0.82 5.00 -28.02
C VAL A 15 -1.49 4.55 -29.31
N ALA A 16 -2.81 4.40 -29.31
CA ALA A 16 -3.56 4.07 -30.51
C ALA A 16 -4.91 4.79 -30.56
N VAL A 17 -5.41 4.98 -31.77
CA VAL A 17 -6.81 5.33 -32.02
C VAL A 17 -7.46 4.12 -32.67
N VAL A 18 -8.54 3.62 -32.06
CA VAL A 18 -9.26 2.43 -32.51
C VAL A 18 -10.73 2.79 -32.74
N GLU A 19 -11.27 2.37 -33.87
CA GLU A 19 -12.66 2.57 -34.30
C GLU A 19 -13.32 1.23 -34.57
N ASP A 20 -14.18 0.75 -33.65
CA ASP A 20 -14.87 -0.54 -33.69
C ASP A 20 -14.02 -1.74 -34.14
N THR A 21 -13.82 -1.90 -35.44
CA THR A 21 -13.10 -3.00 -36.10
C THR A 21 -11.76 -2.60 -36.71
N GLN A 22 -11.38 -1.32 -36.65
CA GLN A 22 -10.18 -0.79 -37.29
C GLN A 22 -9.26 -0.11 -36.26
N THR A 23 -7.98 -0.45 -36.29
CA THR A 23 -6.94 0.40 -35.69
C THR A 23 -6.59 1.49 -36.69
N VAL A 24 -6.96 2.74 -36.39
CA VAL A 24 -6.73 3.90 -37.27
C VAL A 24 -5.24 4.24 -37.30
N ALA A 25 -4.64 4.29 -36.10
CA ALA A 25 -3.22 4.53 -35.93
C ALA A 25 -2.75 3.89 -34.63
N GLU A 26 -1.49 3.45 -34.60
CA GLU A 26 -0.81 3.01 -33.40
C GLU A 26 0.64 3.52 -33.45
N TYR A 27 1.07 4.16 -32.39
CA TYR A 27 2.46 4.56 -32.17
C TYR A 27 2.98 3.77 -30.97
N THR A 28 3.95 2.90 -31.20
CA THR A 28 4.60 2.07 -30.18
C THR A 28 6.10 2.28 -30.17
N ILE A 29 6.68 2.48 -28.99
CA ILE A 29 8.13 2.52 -28.77
C ILE A 29 8.52 1.53 -27.67
N ASN A 30 9.38 0.58 -28.02
CA ASN A 30 9.98 -0.40 -27.11
C ASN A 30 11.42 0.01 -26.77
N TYR A 31 11.60 1.21 -26.23
CA TYR A 31 12.93 1.76 -25.94
C TYR A 31 12.95 2.47 -24.59
N LYS A 32 14.11 2.53 -23.94
CA LYS A 32 14.33 3.13 -22.61
C LYS A 32 14.26 4.67 -22.65
N LYS A 33 13.14 5.24 -23.08
CA LYS A 33 12.79 6.65 -22.86
C LYS A 33 11.81 6.74 -21.69
N THR A 34 11.85 7.86 -20.98
CA THR A 34 10.92 8.16 -19.89
C THR A 34 9.53 8.45 -20.46
N HIS A 35 8.53 7.69 -19.99
CA HIS A 35 7.14 7.81 -20.44
C HIS A 35 6.57 9.22 -20.33
N SER A 36 6.99 9.98 -19.32
CA SER A 36 6.57 11.38 -19.11
C SER A 36 7.01 12.33 -20.23
N GLN A 37 8.06 11.97 -20.97
CA GLN A 37 8.57 12.76 -22.09
C GLN A 37 8.04 12.27 -23.44
N THR A 38 7.48 11.06 -23.52
CA THR A 38 7.09 10.44 -24.79
C THR A 38 5.58 10.36 -24.98
N LEU A 39 4.79 10.14 -23.93
CA LEU A 39 3.39 9.75 -24.07
C LEU A 39 2.52 10.85 -24.70
N LEU A 40 2.60 12.09 -24.19
CA LEU A 40 1.86 13.22 -24.76
C LEU A 40 2.31 13.54 -26.20
N PRO A 41 3.62 13.60 -26.52
CA PRO A 41 4.06 13.74 -27.92
C PRO A 41 3.57 12.62 -28.84
N MET A 42 3.46 11.38 -28.36
CA MET A 42 2.91 10.28 -29.15
C MET A 42 1.42 10.46 -29.45
N ILE A 43 0.64 10.93 -28.46
CA ILE A 43 -0.78 11.27 -28.66
C ILE A 43 -0.91 12.41 -29.66
N ASP A 44 -0.14 13.48 -29.49
CA ASP A 44 -0.13 14.64 -30.40
C ASP A 44 0.21 14.23 -31.84
N GLU A 45 1.24 13.39 -32.02
CA GLU A 45 1.63 12.89 -33.34
C GLU A 45 0.52 12.03 -33.98
N VAL A 46 -0.07 11.11 -33.23
CA VAL A 46 -1.18 10.26 -33.73
C VAL A 46 -2.39 11.13 -34.11
N VAL A 47 -2.73 12.12 -33.29
CA VAL A 47 -3.83 13.06 -33.55
C VAL A 47 -3.56 13.88 -34.81
N LYS A 48 -2.36 14.43 -34.97
CA LYS A 48 -1.96 15.21 -36.15
C LYS A 48 -1.99 14.37 -37.44
N MET A 49 -1.36 13.19 -37.41
CA MET A 49 -1.25 12.32 -38.58
C MET A 49 -2.60 11.74 -39.03
N THR A 50 -3.58 11.68 -38.13
CA THR A 50 -4.95 11.20 -38.43
C THR A 50 -5.96 12.32 -38.59
N GLU A 51 -5.54 13.57 -38.43
CA GLU A 51 -6.42 14.77 -38.42
C GLU A 51 -7.61 14.62 -37.45
N LEU A 52 -7.40 13.90 -36.34
CA LEU A 52 -8.46 13.54 -35.41
C LEU A 52 -8.85 14.73 -34.53
N ASP A 53 -10.12 15.09 -34.51
CA ASP A 53 -10.67 15.91 -33.42
C ASP A 53 -10.90 15.05 -32.18
N LEU A 54 -10.11 15.29 -31.12
CA LEU A 54 -10.20 14.58 -29.85
C LEU A 54 -11.58 14.69 -29.17
N ASN A 55 -12.39 15.71 -29.47
CA ASN A 55 -13.75 15.80 -28.94
C ASN A 55 -14.69 14.74 -29.50
N THR A 56 -14.33 14.15 -30.65
CA THR A 56 -15.14 13.12 -31.33
C THR A 56 -14.90 11.71 -30.81
N ILE A 57 -13.92 11.49 -29.94
CA ILE A 57 -13.74 10.18 -29.31
C ILE A 57 -14.88 9.92 -28.31
N ASP A 58 -15.23 8.66 -28.14
CA ASP A 58 -16.28 8.23 -27.21
C ASP A 58 -15.73 8.00 -25.80
N ALA A 59 -14.50 7.50 -25.70
CA ALA A 59 -13.86 7.15 -24.43
C ALA A 59 -12.33 7.08 -24.55
N ILE A 60 -11.66 7.03 -23.40
CA ILE A 60 -10.21 6.83 -23.30
C ILE A 60 -9.95 5.49 -22.62
N ALA A 61 -9.36 4.53 -23.32
CA ALA A 61 -8.93 3.27 -22.72
C ALA A 61 -7.50 3.39 -22.20
N VAL A 62 -7.26 2.92 -20.99
CA VAL A 62 -5.93 2.97 -20.38
C VAL A 62 -5.59 1.64 -19.71
N ALA A 63 -4.35 1.20 -19.90
CA ALA A 63 -3.82 0.06 -19.17
C ALA A 63 -3.77 0.40 -17.67
N GLY A 64 -4.62 -0.26 -16.90
CA GLY A 64 -4.88 0.07 -15.51
C GLY A 64 -3.94 -0.62 -14.51
N GLY A 65 -3.21 -1.65 -14.92
CA GLY A 65 -2.35 -2.44 -14.04
C GLY A 65 -2.59 -3.93 -14.18
N PRO A 66 -1.69 -4.78 -13.66
CA PRO A 66 -0.44 -4.46 -12.96
C PRO A 66 0.66 -3.96 -13.91
N GLY A 67 1.78 -3.51 -13.36
CA GLY A 67 2.93 -3.02 -14.13
C GLY A 67 3.89 -2.15 -13.32
N SER A 68 4.74 -1.41 -14.03
CA SER A 68 5.64 -0.40 -13.50
C SER A 68 4.84 0.69 -12.78
N PHE A 69 5.12 0.92 -11.49
CA PHE A 69 4.43 1.95 -10.70
C PHE A 69 4.49 3.33 -11.36
N THR A 70 5.70 3.75 -11.77
CA THR A 70 5.91 5.03 -12.45
C THR A 70 5.13 5.08 -13.76
N GLY A 71 5.16 3.98 -14.53
CA GLY A 71 4.47 3.90 -15.80
C GLY A 71 2.95 3.94 -15.69
N LEU A 72 2.37 3.20 -14.75
CA LEU A 72 0.95 3.23 -14.46
C LEU A 72 0.49 4.61 -13.98
N ARG A 73 1.27 5.28 -13.12
CA ARG A 73 0.95 6.66 -12.68
C ARG A 73 0.92 7.62 -13.85
N ILE A 74 1.91 7.58 -14.73
CA ILE A 74 2.01 8.47 -15.89
C ILE A 74 0.85 8.23 -16.86
N GLY A 75 0.55 6.96 -17.17
CA GLY A 75 -0.56 6.59 -18.06
C GLY A 75 -1.92 7.00 -17.48
N SER A 76 -2.17 6.65 -16.22
CA SER A 76 -3.42 6.99 -15.52
C SER A 76 -3.60 8.50 -15.38
N ALA A 77 -2.54 9.25 -15.02
CA ALA A 77 -2.62 10.71 -14.91
C ALA A 77 -2.88 11.38 -16.26
N THR A 78 -2.23 10.90 -17.33
CA THR A 78 -2.47 11.38 -18.70
C THR A 78 -3.91 11.12 -19.13
N ALA A 79 -4.40 9.88 -18.96
CA ALA A 79 -5.76 9.50 -19.29
C ALA A 79 -6.79 10.32 -18.51
N LYS A 80 -6.57 10.52 -17.20
CA LYS A 80 -7.43 11.35 -16.35
C LYS A 80 -7.44 12.81 -16.80
N GLY A 81 -6.27 13.39 -17.07
CA GLY A 81 -6.17 14.77 -17.54
C GLY A 81 -6.95 14.99 -18.83
N LEU A 82 -6.82 14.07 -19.80
CA LEU A 82 -7.59 14.09 -21.03
C LEU A 82 -9.08 13.84 -20.79
N GLY A 83 -9.44 12.88 -19.93
CA GLY A 83 -10.83 12.58 -19.58
C GLY A 83 -11.55 13.77 -18.96
N PHE A 84 -10.88 14.51 -18.06
CA PHE A 84 -11.40 15.76 -17.51
C PHE A 84 -11.54 16.85 -18.57
N ALA A 85 -10.50 17.06 -19.38
CA ALA A 85 -10.50 18.14 -20.38
C ALA A 85 -11.55 17.92 -21.48
N LEU A 86 -11.76 16.68 -21.91
CA LEU A 86 -12.67 16.30 -22.99
C LEU A 86 -14.06 15.87 -22.48
N ASN A 87 -14.25 15.81 -21.16
CA ASN A 87 -15.42 15.24 -20.50
C ASN A 87 -15.77 13.84 -21.03
N LYS A 88 -14.77 12.96 -21.09
CA LYS A 88 -14.89 11.58 -21.60
C LYS A 88 -14.67 10.55 -20.50
N PRO A 89 -15.44 9.45 -20.51
CA PRO A 89 -15.22 8.34 -19.58
C PRO A 89 -13.89 7.63 -19.87
N LEU A 90 -13.34 7.01 -18.83
CA LEU A 90 -12.17 6.16 -18.90
C LEU A 90 -12.59 4.69 -18.89
N ILE A 91 -11.87 3.87 -19.63
CA ILE A 91 -12.03 2.41 -19.64
C ILE A 91 -10.76 1.82 -19.05
N HIS A 92 -10.87 1.27 -17.85
CA HIS A 92 -9.79 0.54 -17.21
C HIS A 92 -9.62 -0.83 -17.88
N VAL A 93 -8.46 -1.03 -18.50
CA VAL A 93 -8.11 -2.32 -19.11
C VAL A 93 -6.96 -2.94 -18.31
N PRO A 94 -7.16 -4.11 -17.68
CA PRO A 94 -6.07 -4.80 -17.01
C PRO A 94 -4.91 -5.07 -17.98
N THR A 95 -3.69 -4.74 -17.57
CA THR A 95 -2.51 -4.83 -18.43
C THR A 95 -2.29 -6.25 -18.94
N VAL A 96 -2.47 -7.24 -18.06
CA VAL A 96 -2.29 -8.65 -18.42
C VAL A 96 -3.41 -9.17 -19.31
N ASP A 97 -4.63 -8.62 -19.23
CA ASP A 97 -5.69 -8.91 -20.21
C ASP A 97 -5.28 -8.40 -21.59
N GLY A 98 -4.80 -7.15 -21.67
CA GLY A 98 -4.30 -6.55 -22.90
C GLY A 98 -3.14 -7.33 -23.52
N LEU A 99 -2.20 -7.80 -22.70
CA LEU A 99 -1.13 -8.69 -23.18
C LEU A 99 -1.70 -9.99 -23.72
N ALA A 100 -2.53 -10.71 -22.95
CA ALA A 100 -3.09 -11.99 -23.39
C ALA A 100 -3.89 -11.87 -24.69
N TYR A 101 -4.62 -10.77 -24.87
CA TYR A 101 -5.44 -10.54 -26.05
C TYR A 101 -4.63 -10.31 -27.34
N ASN A 102 -3.31 -10.07 -27.26
CA ASN A 102 -2.43 -10.04 -28.45
C ASN A 102 -2.43 -11.35 -29.24
N VAL A 103 -2.70 -12.49 -28.58
CA VAL A 103 -2.66 -13.82 -29.19
C VAL A 103 -4.07 -14.28 -29.55
N TYR A 104 -4.78 -13.46 -30.33
CA TYR A 104 -6.20 -13.64 -30.64
C TYR A 104 -6.51 -15.01 -31.24
N GLY A 105 -7.52 -15.68 -30.69
CA GLY A 105 -7.99 -16.99 -31.18
C GLY A 105 -7.12 -18.18 -30.78
N CYS A 106 -6.09 -17.98 -29.95
CA CYS A 106 -5.31 -19.08 -29.38
C CYS A 106 -6.14 -19.87 -28.35
N GLU A 107 -6.35 -21.16 -28.63
CA GLU A 107 -7.12 -22.08 -27.77
C GLU A 107 -6.26 -22.76 -26.69
N ASP A 108 -4.94 -22.58 -26.74
CA ASP A 108 -4.04 -22.97 -25.65
C ASP A 108 -4.23 -22.06 -24.43
N ILE A 109 -3.56 -22.38 -23.33
CA ILE A 109 -3.49 -21.46 -22.19
C ILE A 109 -2.57 -20.31 -22.55
N ILE A 110 -3.08 -19.08 -22.45
CA ILE A 110 -2.31 -17.85 -22.63
C ILE A 110 -1.92 -17.35 -21.23
N CYS A 111 -0.61 -17.23 -21.00
CA CYS A 111 -0.05 -16.84 -19.71
C CYS A 111 0.89 -15.63 -19.88
N PRO A 112 0.35 -14.39 -19.91
CA PRO A 112 1.17 -13.19 -19.90
C PRO A 112 1.92 -13.11 -18.57
N ILE A 113 3.22 -12.85 -18.62
CA ILE A 113 4.05 -12.66 -17.44
C ILE A 113 4.82 -11.35 -17.54
N MET A 114 4.63 -10.51 -16.53
CA MET A 114 5.44 -9.32 -16.34
C MET A 114 6.39 -9.50 -15.16
N ASP A 115 7.63 -9.04 -15.28
CA ASP A 115 8.59 -9.16 -14.20
C ASP A 115 8.21 -8.27 -13.01
N ALA A 116 7.84 -8.90 -11.89
CA ALA A 116 7.55 -8.21 -10.65
C ALA A 116 8.80 -8.12 -9.73
N ARG A 117 9.96 -8.61 -10.18
CA ARG A 117 11.22 -8.78 -9.43
C ARG A 117 11.13 -9.79 -8.29
N ARG A 118 12.31 -10.31 -7.89
CA ARG A 118 12.51 -11.28 -6.79
C ARG A 118 11.78 -12.61 -7.04
N ASN A 119 11.93 -13.19 -8.23
CA ASN A 119 11.26 -14.43 -8.65
C ASN A 119 9.74 -14.37 -8.55
N GLN A 120 9.18 -13.19 -8.78
CA GLN A 120 7.74 -12.96 -8.80
C GLN A 120 7.34 -12.40 -10.15
N VAL A 121 6.14 -12.76 -10.56
CA VAL A 121 5.52 -12.27 -11.79
C VAL A 121 4.16 -11.68 -11.51
N TYR A 122 3.81 -10.66 -12.29
CA TYR A 122 2.42 -10.31 -12.49
C TYR A 122 1.88 -11.09 -13.67
N THR A 123 0.74 -11.74 -13.50
CA THR A 123 0.20 -12.65 -14.51
C THR A 123 -1.30 -12.79 -14.37
N GLY A 124 -1.94 -13.38 -15.38
CA GLY A 124 -3.28 -13.95 -15.33
C GLY A 124 -3.29 -15.21 -16.20
N ILE A 125 -4.39 -15.95 -16.23
CA ILE A 125 -4.51 -17.16 -17.06
C ILE A 125 -5.72 -17.01 -17.96
N TYR A 126 -5.51 -17.16 -19.26
CA TYR A 126 -6.52 -16.87 -20.28
C TYR A 126 -6.56 -17.95 -21.35
N THR A 127 -7.60 -17.92 -22.18
CA THR A 127 -7.71 -18.72 -23.41
C THR A 127 -8.75 -18.09 -24.33
N PHE A 128 -8.82 -18.52 -25.59
CA PHE A 128 -9.96 -18.26 -26.46
C PHE A 128 -10.81 -19.52 -26.68
N SER A 129 -12.12 -19.37 -26.71
CA SER A 129 -13.05 -20.45 -27.05
C SER A 129 -13.85 -20.13 -28.30
N LYS A 130 -13.75 -21.00 -29.31
CA LYS A 130 -14.59 -20.94 -30.53
C LYS A 130 -16.02 -21.40 -30.29
N LYS A 131 -16.21 -22.42 -29.43
CA LYS A 131 -17.53 -22.99 -29.12
C LYS A 131 -18.48 -21.95 -28.52
N ALA A 132 -17.96 -21.05 -27.69
CA ALA A 132 -18.76 -20.00 -27.06
C ALA A 132 -19.20 -18.88 -28.03
N GLY A 133 -18.55 -18.71 -29.17
CA GLY A 133 -18.86 -17.65 -30.14
C GLY A 133 -19.53 -18.13 -31.42
N THR A 134 -20.10 -19.33 -31.40
CA THR A 134 -20.91 -19.83 -32.52
C THR A 134 -22.28 -19.16 -32.49
N LYS A 135 -22.64 -18.43 -33.55
CA LYS A 135 -24.00 -17.89 -33.74
C LYS A 135 -24.86 -18.93 -34.45
N GLU A 136 -26.03 -19.26 -33.89
CA GLU A 136 -26.97 -20.20 -34.53
C GLU A 136 -27.34 -19.74 -35.95
N GLY A 137 -27.33 -20.68 -36.89
CA GLY A 137 -27.63 -20.40 -38.29
C GLY A 137 -26.50 -19.72 -39.09
N SER A 138 -25.29 -19.63 -38.53
CA SER A 138 -24.13 -19.05 -39.21
C SER A 138 -22.90 -19.97 -39.17
N ASN A 139 -22.12 -19.95 -40.25
CA ASN A 139 -20.79 -20.59 -40.30
C ASN A 139 -19.68 -19.69 -39.73
N LEU A 140 -20.00 -18.43 -39.38
CA LEU A 140 -19.05 -17.51 -38.75
C LEU A 140 -18.87 -17.89 -37.28
N VAL A 141 -17.63 -18.18 -36.90
CA VAL A 141 -17.24 -18.47 -35.53
C VAL A 141 -16.30 -17.38 -35.04
N GLU A 142 -16.73 -16.65 -34.01
CA GLU A 142 -15.94 -15.59 -33.38
C GLU A 142 -15.25 -16.15 -32.12
N PRO A 143 -13.91 -16.14 -32.02
CA PRO A 143 -13.24 -16.49 -30.78
C PRO A 143 -13.69 -15.62 -29.60
N VAL A 144 -14.10 -16.25 -28.50
CA VAL A 144 -14.46 -15.55 -27.26
C VAL A 144 -13.28 -15.58 -26.30
N PHE A 145 -12.81 -14.41 -25.88
CA PHE A 145 -11.76 -14.27 -24.86
C PHE A 145 -12.28 -14.69 -23.50
N GLN A 146 -11.56 -15.58 -22.82
CA GLN A 146 -11.93 -16.14 -21.52
C GLN A 146 -10.84 -15.92 -20.50
N VAL A 147 -11.24 -15.40 -19.33
CA VAL A 147 -10.37 -15.26 -18.16
C VAL A 147 -10.54 -16.52 -17.31
N ILE A 148 -9.56 -17.41 -17.34
CA ILE A 148 -9.49 -18.61 -16.47
C ILE A 148 -9.13 -18.19 -15.04
N LYS A 149 -8.17 -17.26 -14.91
CA LYS A 149 -7.78 -16.67 -13.65
C LYS A 149 -7.49 -15.18 -13.83
N MET A 150 -8.13 -14.36 -12.99
CA MET A 150 -7.86 -12.93 -12.90
C MET A 150 -6.39 -12.65 -12.56
N GLN A 151 -5.97 -11.41 -12.84
CA GLN A 151 -4.64 -10.92 -12.55
C GLN A 151 -4.20 -11.19 -11.11
N MET A 152 -2.95 -11.60 -10.94
CA MET A 152 -2.35 -11.97 -9.66
C MET A 152 -0.84 -11.67 -9.65
N ALA A 153 -0.29 -11.52 -8.45
CA ALA A 153 1.15 -11.52 -8.19
C ALA A 153 1.52 -12.82 -7.50
N VAL A 154 2.37 -13.64 -8.12
CA VAL A 154 2.76 -14.97 -7.63
C VAL A 154 4.24 -15.23 -7.90
N SER A 155 4.81 -16.24 -7.24
CA SER A 155 6.14 -16.71 -7.62
C SER A 155 6.10 -17.43 -8.97
N ILE A 156 7.20 -17.39 -9.70
CA ILE A 156 7.31 -18.08 -10.99
C ILE A 156 7.17 -19.61 -10.83
N GLU A 157 7.66 -20.16 -9.73
CA GLU A 157 7.57 -21.58 -9.39
C GLU A 157 6.12 -21.98 -9.10
N GLU A 158 5.41 -21.20 -8.29
CA GLU A 158 3.98 -21.42 -8.02
C GLU A 158 3.16 -21.31 -9.32
N LEU A 159 3.50 -20.37 -10.21
CA LEU A 159 2.85 -20.25 -11.51
C LEU A 159 3.06 -21.52 -12.36
N ALA A 160 4.29 -22.02 -12.45
CA ALA A 160 4.59 -23.24 -13.20
C ALA A 160 3.83 -24.46 -12.66
N GLU A 161 3.78 -24.62 -11.33
CA GLU A 161 3.00 -25.68 -10.68
C GLU A 161 1.50 -25.58 -11.03
N ARG A 162 0.94 -24.37 -11.02
CA ARG A 162 -0.47 -24.14 -11.40
C ARG A 162 -0.72 -24.49 -12.85
N LEU A 163 0.17 -24.08 -13.76
CA LEU A 163 0.04 -24.36 -15.20
C LEU A 163 0.09 -25.85 -15.50
N ASN A 164 0.99 -26.59 -14.85
CA ASN A 164 1.09 -28.05 -15.00
C ASN A 164 -0.22 -28.78 -14.64
N ARG A 165 -1.01 -28.26 -13.70
CA ARG A 165 -2.30 -28.87 -13.30
C ARG A 165 -3.36 -28.81 -14.38
N TYR A 166 -3.31 -27.83 -15.28
CA TYR A 166 -4.29 -27.73 -16.37
C TYR A 166 -4.06 -28.79 -17.47
N ARG A 167 -2.83 -29.33 -17.57
CA ARG A 167 -2.47 -30.34 -18.58
C ARG A 167 -2.74 -29.89 -20.03
N CYS A 168 -2.63 -28.60 -20.28
CA CYS A 168 -2.79 -27.99 -21.61
C CYS A 168 -1.48 -27.31 -22.02
N PRO A 169 -1.21 -27.15 -23.32
CA PRO A 169 -0.11 -26.33 -23.80
C PRO A 169 -0.24 -24.87 -23.33
N VAL A 170 0.89 -24.19 -23.16
CA VAL A 170 0.93 -22.80 -22.68
C VAL A 170 1.71 -21.90 -23.64
N VAL A 171 1.14 -20.74 -23.98
CA VAL A 171 1.83 -19.65 -24.69
C VAL A 171 2.16 -18.55 -23.70
N PHE A 172 3.45 -18.26 -23.54
CA PHE A 172 3.94 -17.18 -22.70
C PHE A 172 4.29 -15.92 -23.50
N LEU A 173 4.09 -14.77 -22.89
CA LEU A 173 4.35 -13.44 -23.46
C LEU A 173 4.58 -12.42 -22.36
N GLY A 174 5.12 -11.25 -22.69
CA GLY A 174 5.42 -10.19 -21.73
C GLY A 174 6.90 -10.08 -21.40
N ASP A 175 7.23 -9.08 -20.59
CA ASP A 175 8.62 -8.72 -20.28
C ASP A 175 9.30 -9.64 -19.25
N GLY A 176 8.51 -10.46 -18.54
CA GLY A 176 9.03 -11.49 -17.65
C GLY A 176 9.58 -12.73 -18.38
N VAL A 177 9.20 -12.97 -19.64
CA VAL A 177 9.63 -14.18 -20.38
C VAL A 177 11.15 -14.32 -20.44
N PRO A 178 11.93 -13.33 -20.91
CA PRO A 178 13.38 -13.48 -20.98
C PRO A 178 14.07 -13.60 -19.61
N VAL A 179 13.40 -13.18 -18.53
CA VAL A 179 13.94 -13.23 -17.16
C VAL A 179 13.79 -14.64 -16.58
N TYR A 180 12.69 -15.31 -16.90
CA TYR A 180 12.26 -16.54 -16.24
C TYR A 180 12.29 -17.78 -17.14
N GLU A 181 12.77 -17.67 -18.38
CA GLU A 181 12.84 -18.75 -19.37
C GLU A 181 13.48 -20.03 -18.82
N ASN A 182 14.62 -19.92 -18.14
CA ASN A 182 15.31 -21.08 -17.55
C ASN A 182 14.48 -21.78 -16.46
N ILE A 183 13.79 -21.01 -15.62
CA ILE A 183 12.97 -21.57 -14.54
C ILE A 183 11.73 -22.25 -15.14
N LEU A 184 11.11 -21.64 -16.15
CA LEU A 184 10.00 -22.24 -16.88
C LEU A 184 10.42 -23.56 -17.54
N ALA A 185 11.59 -23.59 -18.18
CA ALA A 185 12.15 -24.79 -18.81
C ALA A 185 12.42 -25.92 -17.80
N GLU A 186 12.83 -25.58 -16.58
CA GLU A 186 13.07 -26.57 -15.52
C GLU A 186 11.77 -27.10 -14.89
N LYS A 187 10.78 -26.22 -14.68
CA LYS A 187 9.58 -26.53 -13.86
C LYS A 187 8.36 -26.97 -14.66
N LEU A 188 8.22 -26.58 -15.93
CA LEU A 188 7.05 -26.95 -16.72
C LEU A 188 7.15 -28.40 -17.21
N THR A 189 6.04 -29.13 -17.06
CA THR A 189 5.88 -30.50 -17.55
C THR A 189 4.91 -30.57 -18.74
N VAL A 190 4.25 -29.46 -19.07
CA VAL A 190 3.37 -29.33 -20.23
C VAL A 190 4.10 -28.65 -21.39
N PRO A 191 3.70 -28.90 -22.65
CA PRO A 191 4.27 -28.19 -23.79
C PRO A 191 4.10 -26.67 -23.64
N TYR A 192 5.10 -25.89 -23.99
CA TYR A 192 5.00 -24.44 -23.96
C TYR A 192 5.71 -23.78 -25.14
N SER A 193 5.32 -22.55 -25.44
CA SER A 193 5.93 -21.70 -26.46
C SER A 193 5.98 -20.24 -26.02
N PHE A 194 6.76 -19.43 -26.73
CA PHE A 194 6.90 -18.00 -26.49
C PHE A 194 6.36 -17.21 -27.68
N ALA A 195 5.55 -16.18 -27.39
CA ALA A 195 5.02 -15.31 -28.42
C ALA A 195 6.15 -14.54 -29.15
N PRO A 196 6.05 -14.34 -30.47
CA PRO A 196 7.05 -13.62 -31.25
C PRO A 196 7.10 -12.13 -30.89
N ALA A 197 8.17 -11.45 -31.32
CA ALA A 197 8.47 -10.06 -30.95
C ALA A 197 7.34 -9.04 -31.17
N TYR A 198 6.50 -9.24 -32.18
CA TYR A 198 5.39 -8.34 -32.51
C TYR A 198 4.11 -8.59 -31.69
N MET A 199 4.06 -9.67 -30.91
CA MET A 199 2.93 -10.05 -30.04
C MET A 199 3.31 -10.08 -28.55
N ASN A 200 4.60 -10.01 -28.21
CA ASN A 200 5.06 -10.29 -26.84
C ASN A 200 5.19 -9.06 -25.92
N ARG A 201 4.72 -7.89 -26.35
CA ARG A 201 4.71 -6.63 -25.59
C ARG A 201 3.34 -5.95 -25.64
N GLN A 202 3.16 -4.96 -24.78
CA GLN A 202 1.97 -4.12 -24.72
C GLN A 202 1.67 -3.46 -26.07
N ARG A 203 0.39 -3.38 -26.42
CA ARG A 203 -0.10 -2.74 -27.65
C ARG A 203 -1.35 -1.94 -27.35
N ALA A 204 -1.32 -0.65 -27.63
CA ALA A 204 -2.47 0.21 -27.43
C ALA A 204 -3.63 -0.16 -28.35
N ALA A 205 -3.37 -0.70 -29.55
CA ALA A 205 -4.43 -1.20 -30.43
C ALA A 205 -5.27 -2.29 -29.74
N VAL A 206 -4.62 -3.16 -28.97
CA VAL A 206 -5.28 -4.23 -28.22
C VAL A 206 -6.01 -3.68 -26.99
N VAL A 207 -5.39 -2.75 -26.25
CA VAL A 207 -6.06 -2.03 -25.15
C VAL A 207 -7.31 -1.31 -25.63
N GLY A 208 -7.25 -0.64 -26.78
CA GLY A 208 -8.41 0.03 -27.39
C GLY A 208 -9.50 -0.95 -27.82
N THR A 209 -9.12 -2.06 -28.47
CA THR A 209 -10.06 -3.09 -28.92
C THR A 209 -10.79 -3.76 -27.74
N LEU A 210 -10.04 -4.17 -26.72
CA LEU A 210 -10.62 -4.74 -25.49
C LEU A 210 -11.42 -3.67 -24.72
N GLY A 211 -10.95 -2.43 -24.72
CA GLY A 211 -11.65 -1.30 -24.14
C GLY A 211 -13.02 -1.06 -24.77
N ILE A 212 -13.15 -1.15 -26.10
CA ILE A 212 -14.44 -1.07 -26.80
C ILE A 212 -15.39 -2.18 -26.32
N GLN A 213 -14.90 -3.41 -26.10
CA GLN A 213 -15.72 -4.50 -25.56
C GLN A 213 -16.18 -4.20 -24.13
N TYR A 214 -15.29 -3.68 -23.28
CA TYR A 214 -15.61 -3.32 -21.91
C TYR A 214 -16.61 -2.17 -21.84
N TYR A 215 -16.45 -1.16 -22.68
CA TYR A 215 -17.41 -0.05 -22.78
C TYR A 215 -18.81 -0.54 -23.19
N LYS A 216 -18.89 -1.40 -24.22
CA LYS A 216 -20.16 -2.01 -24.66
C LYS A 216 -20.81 -2.87 -23.56
N ALA A 217 -20.01 -3.42 -22.65
CA ALA A 217 -20.47 -4.14 -21.46
C ALA A 217 -20.78 -3.24 -20.26
N GLY A 218 -20.72 -1.91 -20.40
CA GLY A 218 -20.95 -0.95 -19.31
C GLY A 218 -19.81 -0.84 -18.29
N LYS A 219 -18.61 -1.36 -18.63
CA LYS A 219 -17.42 -1.32 -17.78
C LYS A 219 -16.55 -0.11 -18.13
N PHE A 220 -16.95 1.05 -17.64
CA PHE A 220 -16.20 2.29 -17.73
C PHE A 220 -16.43 3.10 -16.45
N GLU A 221 -15.57 4.08 -16.22
CA GLU A 221 -15.58 4.92 -15.01
C GLU A 221 -15.31 6.38 -15.36
N THR A 222 -15.61 7.28 -14.45
CA THR A 222 -15.25 8.70 -14.61
C THR A 222 -13.75 8.89 -14.43
N ALA A 223 -13.22 10.01 -14.95
CA ALA A 223 -11.83 10.40 -14.73
C ALA A 223 -11.50 10.57 -13.23
N GLU A 224 -12.47 10.99 -12.42
CA GLU A 224 -12.29 11.15 -10.97
C GLU A 224 -12.12 9.80 -10.27
N GLU A 225 -12.99 8.83 -10.59
CA GLU A 225 -13.01 7.48 -10.02
C GLU A 225 -11.77 6.68 -10.39
N HIS A 226 -11.25 6.83 -11.61
CA HIS A 226 -10.14 6.03 -12.11
C HIS A 226 -8.94 5.97 -11.15
N ARG A 227 -8.53 4.75 -10.83
CA ARG A 227 -7.32 4.43 -10.05
C ARG A 227 -6.55 3.28 -10.73
N PRO A 228 -5.21 3.37 -10.80
CA PRO A 228 -4.40 2.24 -11.23
C PRO A 228 -4.39 1.11 -10.19
N ASP A 229 -4.33 -0.12 -10.69
CA ASP A 229 -4.26 -1.35 -9.92
C ASP A 229 -2.81 -1.71 -9.58
N TYR A 230 -2.43 -1.49 -8.32
CA TYR A 230 -1.17 -1.96 -7.76
C TYR A 230 -1.36 -3.27 -7.00
N LEU A 231 -1.00 -4.39 -7.63
CA LEU A 231 -1.06 -5.72 -6.97
C LEU A 231 0.00 -5.91 -5.87
N ARG A 232 0.96 -4.99 -5.75
CA ARG A 232 1.96 -4.97 -4.68
C ARG A 232 2.01 -3.58 -4.07
N VAL A 233 2.40 -3.53 -2.80
CA VAL A 233 2.81 -2.28 -2.13
C VAL A 233 4.09 -1.75 -2.81
N SER A 234 4.16 -0.45 -3.06
CA SER A 234 5.29 0.18 -3.76
C SER A 234 6.60 0.03 -2.99
N GLN A 235 7.74 0.19 -3.67
CA GLN A 235 9.05 0.16 -3.02
C GLN A 235 9.17 1.25 -1.95
N ALA A 236 8.68 2.46 -2.24
CA ALA A 236 8.70 3.58 -1.30
C ALA A 236 7.89 3.30 -0.02
N GLU A 237 6.70 2.71 -0.16
CA GLU A 237 5.87 2.32 1.00
C GLU A 237 6.50 1.18 1.80
N ARG A 238 7.15 0.22 1.14
CA ARG A 238 7.90 -0.86 1.83
C ARG A 238 9.10 -0.31 2.59
N GLU A 239 9.89 0.55 1.95
CA GLU A 239 11.05 1.21 2.58
C GLU A 239 10.61 2.10 3.73
N ARG A 240 9.50 2.84 3.58
CA ARG A 240 8.90 3.62 4.67
C ARG A 240 8.51 2.72 5.83
N ALA A 241 7.75 1.65 5.58
CA ALA A 241 7.35 0.71 6.62
C ALA A 241 8.55 0.01 7.29
N GLN A 242 9.62 -0.25 6.52
CA GLN A 242 10.86 -0.80 7.07
C GLN A 242 11.60 0.22 7.94
N ARG A 243 11.76 1.46 7.48
CA ARG A 243 12.33 2.56 8.28
C ARG A 243 11.52 2.83 9.55
N GLU A 244 10.20 2.80 9.46
CA GLU A 244 9.31 2.94 10.63
C GLU A 244 9.51 1.79 11.62
N LYS A 245 9.72 0.56 11.14
CA LYS A 245 10.05 -0.58 12.02
C LYS A 245 11.42 -0.47 12.66
N GLU A 246 12.43 -0.09 11.90
CA GLU A 246 13.84 0.01 12.31
C GLU A 246 14.14 1.29 13.12
N ALA A 247 13.28 2.30 13.08
CA ALA A 247 13.45 3.53 13.84
C ALA A 247 13.59 3.25 15.35
N GLU A 248 14.58 3.89 15.96
CA GLU A 248 14.76 3.83 17.40
C GLU A 248 13.69 4.66 18.12
N ILE A 249 13.32 4.21 19.31
CA ILE A 249 12.46 4.98 20.21
C ILE A 249 13.31 6.07 20.87
N ILE A 250 12.93 7.32 20.70
CA ILE A 250 13.59 8.48 21.32
C ILE A 250 12.64 9.03 22.38
N VAL A 251 13.19 9.48 23.51
CA VAL A 251 12.41 10.20 24.53
C VAL A 251 12.78 11.67 24.49
N ARG A 252 11.77 12.53 24.50
CA ARG A 252 11.91 13.99 24.55
C ARG A 252 10.87 14.59 25.48
N GLU A 253 11.07 15.83 25.90
CA GLU A 253 10.02 16.58 26.61
C GLU A 253 8.79 16.76 25.72
N LEU A 254 7.61 16.65 26.34
CA LEU A 254 6.32 16.95 25.73
C LEU A 254 6.19 18.46 25.52
N LYS A 255 5.64 18.84 24.38
CA LYS A 255 5.26 20.21 24.07
C LYS A 255 3.75 20.35 24.11
N VAL A 256 3.28 21.59 24.22
CA VAL A 256 1.85 21.90 24.19
C VAL A 256 1.16 21.36 22.94
N GLU A 257 1.85 21.37 21.79
CA GLU A 257 1.38 20.81 20.51
C GLU A 257 1.12 19.29 20.53
N ASP A 258 1.73 18.56 21.47
CA ASP A 258 1.54 17.12 21.61
C ASP A 258 0.28 16.75 22.42
N SER A 259 -0.36 17.73 23.08
CA SER A 259 -1.45 17.49 24.04
C SER A 259 -2.66 16.76 23.41
N ALA A 260 -2.98 17.09 22.16
CA ALA A 260 -4.07 16.45 21.42
C ALA A 260 -3.79 14.95 21.19
N ALA A 261 -2.56 14.62 20.78
CA ALA A 261 -2.15 13.24 20.55
C ALA A 261 -2.14 12.41 21.83
N VAL A 262 -1.68 13.00 22.95
CA VAL A 262 -1.69 12.36 24.26
C VAL A 262 -3.12 12.13 24.76
N ALA A 263 -4.03 13.08 24.57
CA ALA A 263 -5.44 12.94 24.95
C ALA A 263 -6.17 11.87 24.13
N GLU A 264 -5.86 11.73 22.84
CA GLU A 264 -6.36 10.63 22.02
C GLU A 264 -5.87 9.27 22.56
N MET A 265 -4.59 9.19 22.95
CA MET A 265 -4.04 7.99 23.58
C MET A 265 -4.69 7.68 24.93
N GLU A 266 -4.94 8.68 25.77
CA GLU A 266 -5.67 8.54 27.03
C GLU A 266 -7.03 7.87 26.81
N GLN A 267 -7.82 8.35 25.83
CA GLN A 267 -9.13 7.78 25.49
C GLN A 267 -9.08 6.32 25.05
N GLN A 268 -7.99 5.91 24.39
CA GLN A 268 -7.82 4.53 23.93
C GLN A 268 -7.32 3.58 25.03
N ILE A 269 -6.59 4.11 26.02
CA ILE A 269 -5.88 3.30 27.02
C ILE A 269 -6.64 3.19 28.34
N PHE A 270 -7.28 4.28 28.80
CA PHE A 270 -7.87 4.37 30.14
C PHE A 270 -9.40 4.48 30.10
N SER A 271 -10.05 3.91 31.13
CA SER A 271 -11.50 4.08 31.36
C SER A 271 -11.85 5.46 31.92
N ASP A 272 -10.87 6.16 32.49
CA ASP A 272 -10.93 7.52 33.04
C ASP A 272 -9.92 8.45 32.33
N PRO A 273 -10.11 8.74 31.03
CA PRO A 273 -9.11 9.43 30.22
C PRO A 273 -8.98 10.91 30.61
N TRP A 274 -7.75 11.42 30.59
CA TRP A 274 -7.52 12.85 30.71
C TRP A 274 -7.93 13.61 29.44
N SER A 275 -8.49 14.80 29.62
CA SER A 275 -8.86 15.68 28.50
C SER A 275 -7.61 16.36 27.91
N GLU A 276 -7.67 16.78 26.64
CA GLU A 276 -6.61 17.58 26.01
C GLU A 276 -6.25 18.82 26.84
N LYS A 277 -7.27 19.47 27.42
CA LYS A 277 -7.07 20.63 28.30
C LYS A 277 -6.26 20.25 29.55
N SER A 278 -6.58 19.12 30.18
CA SER A 278 -5.86 18.64 31.37
C SER A 278 -4.39 18.35 31.06
N VAL A 279 -4.13 17.66 29.94
CA VAL A 279 -2.76 17.38 29.49
C VAL A 279 -2.00 18.68 29.20
N MET A 280 -2.62 19.60 28.45
CA MET A 280 -2.02 20.89 28.12
C MET A 280 -1.68 21.71 29.37
N GLU A 281 -2.60 21.77 30.34
CA GLU A 281 -2.38 22.47 31.61
C GLU A 281 -1.22 21.85 32.39
N THR A 282 -1.11 20.51 32.43
CA THR A 282 0.03 19.82 33.04
C THR A 282 1.33 20.16 32.32
N VAL A 283 1.39 20.10 30.98
CA VAL A 283 2.62 20.41 30.22
C VAL A 283 3.11 21.85 30.45
N GLN A 284 2.22 22.78 30.77
CA GLN A 284 2.56 24.19 31.03
C GLN A 284 2.91 24.49 32.48
N GLN A 285 2.67 23.58 33.41
CA GLN A 285 2.94 23.80 34.82
C GLN A 285 4.45 23.80 35.11
N LYS A 286 4.87 24.70 35.99
CA LYS A 286 6.28 24.81 36.42
C LYS A 286 6.72 23.69 37.35
N GLN A 287 5.77 23.04 38.00
CA GLN A 287 5.98 21.97 38.98
C GLN A 287 5.66 20.61 38.37
N SER A 288 5.95 20.45 37.08
CA SER A 288 5.73 19.21 36.35
C SER A 288 6.79 19.00 35.29
N VAL A 289 7.08 17.73 35.02
CA VAL A 289 7.91 17.29 33.91
C VAL A 289 7.13 16.25 33.11
N CYS A 290 7.12 16.42 31.79
CA CYS A 290 6.32 15.61 30.88
C CYS A 290 7.20 15.10 29.73
N PHE A 291 7.18 13.80 29.47
CA PHE A 291 7.97 13.18 28.40
C PHE A 291 7.10 12.43 27.40
N ALA A 292 7.53 12.43 26.14
CA ALA A 292 6.98 11.60 25.06
C ALA A 292 8.04 10.61 24.59
N ALA A 293 7.64 9.35 24.43
CA ALA A 293 8.38 8.35 23.70
C ALA A 293 7.90 8.36 22.25
N GLU A 294 8.79 8.74 21.34
CA GLU A 294 8.49 8.92 19.91
C GLU A 294 9.26 7.88 19.07
N LYS A 295 8.61 7.37 18.02
CA LYS A 295 9.24 6.54 16.99
C LYS A 295 8.75 6.98 15.62
N ALA A 296 9.69 7.31 14.73
CA ALA A 296 9.41 7.76 13.37
C ALA A 296 8.37 8.90 13.27
N GLY A 297 8.40 9.88 14.18
CA GLY A 297 7.47 11.01 14.19
C GLY A 297 6.16 10.77 14.94
N HIS A 298 5.96 9.58 15.50
CA HIS A 298 4.72 9.19 16.18
C HIS A 298 4.95 8.95 17.68
N ILE A 299 4.12 9.56 18.53
CA ILE A 299 4.13 9.33 19.98
C ILE A 299 3.57 7.93 20.25
N LEU A 300 4.41 7.08 20.83
CA LEU A 300 4.08 5.71 21.23
C LEU A 300 3.65 5.62 22.70
N GLY A 301 4.09 6.58 23.51
CA GLY A 301 3.87 6.61 24.94
C GLY A 301 4.23 7.96 25.53
N TYR A 302 3.77 8.21 26.74
CA TYR A 302 4.05 9.44 27.46
C TYR A 302 4.16 9.19 28.96
N LEU A 303 4.72 10.15 29.66
CA LEU A 303 4.91 10.18 31.10
C LEU A 303 4.63 11.61 31.60
N LEU A 304 3.70 11.76 32.54
CA LEU A 304 3.35 13.03 33.18
C LEU A 304 3.66 12.90 34.67
N VAL A 305 4.44 13.85 35.18
CA VAL A 305 4.96 13.81 36.55
C VAL A 305 4.78 15.19 37.18
N TYR A 306 4.24 15.22 38.39
CA TYR A 306 4.25 16.41 39.24
C TYR A 306 5.44 16.33 40.20
N HIS A 307 6.02 17.46 40.56
CA HIS A 307 7.10 17.48 41.55
C HIS A 307 6.95 18.64 42.52
N ALA A 308 7.30 18.39 43.78
CA ALA A 308 7.26 19.39 44.85
C ALA A 308 8.40 19.09 45.83
N ALA A 309 9.13 20.14 46.22
CA ALA A 309 10.34 20.02 47.02
C ALA A 309 11.33 19.00 46.42
N ASP A 310 11.57 17.89 47.12
CA ASP A 310 12.48 16.79 46.81
C ASP A 310 11.73 15.52 46.37
N GLU A 311 10.41 15.58 46.17
CA GLU A 311 9.60 14.44 45.74
C GLU A 311 9.00 14.66 44.34
N ALA A 312 8.96 13.58 43.55
CA ALA A 312 8.30 13.54 42.25
C ALA A 312 7.25 12.41 42.18
N GLU A 313 6.03 12.76 41.78
CA GLU A 313 4.87 11.88 41.70
C GLU A 313 4.50 11.59 40.24
N ILE A 314 4.54 10.31 39.86
CA ILE A 314 4.10 9.87 38.54
C ILE A 314 2.58 9.87 38.49
N ALA A 315 2.01 10.91 37.88
CA ALA A 315 0.58 11.04 37.71
C ALA A 315 0.03 10.10 36.62
N ARG A 316 0.76 10.00 35.50
CA ARG A 316 0.39 9.13 34.37
C ARG A 316 1.62 8.59 33.65
N ILE A 317 1.61 7.31 33.32
CA ILE A 317 2.52 6.71 32.34
C ILE A 317 1.73 5.74 31.47
N ALA A 318 1.88 5.87 30.15
CA ALA A 318 1.15 5.01 29.23
C ALA A 318 1.95 4.77 27.95
N VAL A 319 1.75 3.57 27.38
CA VAL A 319 2.29 3.18 26.08
C VAL A 319 1.17 2.48 25.31
N GLN A 320 0.98 2.87 24.04
CA GLN A 320 0.01 2.26 23.13
C GLN A 320 0.20 0.75 23.06
N LYS A 321 -0.89 0.00 22.91
CA LYS A 321 -0.90 -1.46 23.01
C LYS A 321 0.07 -2.12 22.02
N GLU A 322 0.15 -1.56 20.82
CA GLU A 322 0.97 -2.00 19.69
C GLU A 322 2.46 -1.74 19.92
N ALA A 323 2.79 -0.75 20.76
CA ALA A 323 4.15 -0.35 21.12
C ALA A 323 4.66 -0.96 22.44
N ARG A 324 3.83 -1.74 23.14
CA ARG A 324 4.24 -2.41 24.39
C ARG A 324 5.33 -3.44 24.13
N ARG A 325 6.16 -3.68 25.16
CA ARG A 325 7.31 -4.61 25.11
C ARG A 325 8.40 -4.24 24.08
N GLN A 326 8.38 -3.02 23.54
CA GLN A 326 9.45 -2.47 22.70
C GLN A 326 10.42 -1.55 23.47
N GLY A 327 10.29 -1.47 24.80
CA GLY A 327 11.19 -0.68 25.66
C GLY A 327 10.78 0.78 25.91
N ALA A 328 9.68 1.27 25.30
CA ALA A 328 9.24 2.67 25.45
C ALA A 328 9.05 3.13 26.90
N ALA A 329 8.32 2.35 27.72
CA ALA A 329 8.10 2.67 29.13
C ALA A 329 9.41 2.71 29.94
N GLY A 330 10.35 1.82 29.64
CA GLY A 330 11.67 1.81 30.27
C GLY A 330 12.47 3.06 29.94
N LYS A 331 12.48 3.49 28.66
CA LYS A 331 13.14 4.74 28.26
C LYS A 331 12.50 5.98 28.89
N LEU A 332 11.16 5.99 29.03
CA LEU A 332 10.45 7.08 29.74
C LEU A 332 10.88 7.14 31.21
N MET A 333 10.98 5.98 31.88
CA MET A 333 11.45 5.93 33.27
C MET A 333 12.90 6.41 33.40
N GLN A 334 13.80 6.01 32.50
CA GLN A 334 15.18 6.48 32.48
C GLN A 334 15.28 8.00 32.30
N ALA A 335 14.43 8.59 31.45
CA ALA A 335 14.39 10.04 31.29
C ALA A 335 13.93 10.75 32.58
N LEU A 336 12.96 10.17 33.30
CA LEU A 336 12.53 10.68 34.60
C LEU A 336 13.62 10.55 35.66
N GLU A 337 14.32 9.42 35.73
CA GLU A 337 15.44 9.22 36.66
C GLU A 337 16.51 10.29 36.45
N HIS A 338 16.91 10.51 35.20
CA HIS A 338 17.90 11.55 34.86
C HIS A 338 17.43 12.95 35.28
N TYR A 339 16.16 13.29 35.01
CA TYR A 339 15.58 14.55 35.45
C TYR A 339 15.63 14.70 36.97
N CYS A 340 15.30 13.64 37.71
CA CYS A 340 15.31 13.62 39.17
C CYS A 340 16.72 13.80 39.73
N GLU A 341 17.73 13.15 39.13
CA GLU A 341 19.14 13.32 39.49
C GLU A 341 19.60 14.78 39.30
N GLU A 342 19.28 15.39 38.15
CA GLU A 342 19.64 16.78 37.86
C GLU A 342 18.99 17.78 38.83
N HIS A 343 17.76 17.50 39.26
CA HIS A 343 16.99 18.36 40.15
C HIS A 343 17.11 17.98 41.63
N LYS A 344 17.95 16.99 41.97
CA LYS A 344 18.22 16.49 43.33
C LYS A 344 16.95 16.04 44.07
N MET A 345 16.08 15.32 43.36
CA MET A 345 14.93 14.68 43.98
C MET A 345 15.38 13.44 44.75
N GLU A 346 14.82 13.24 45.94
CA GLU A 346 15.17 12.14 46.85
C GLU A 346 14.15 10.99 46.78
N LYS A 347 12.96 11.22 46.21
CA LYS A 347 11.90 10.22 46.20
C LYS A 347 10.98 10.28 44.98
N LEU A 348 10.66 9.10 44.44
CA LEU A 348 9.58 8.90 43.47
C LEU A 348 8.36 8.26 44.14
N LEU A 349 7.18 8.72 43.75
CA LEU A 349 5.89 8.27 44.24
C LEU A 349 4.96 7.92 43.07
N LEU A 350 4.07 6.96 43.25
CA LEU A 350 2.99 6.68 42.31
C LEU A 350 1.82 5.94 42.96
N ASP A 351 0.66 6.10 42.33
CA ASP A 351 -0.56 5.35 42.64
C ASP A 351 -0.90 4.45 41.45
N VAL A 352 -1.07 3.15 41.69
CA VAL A 352 -1.43 2.18 40.65
C VAL A 352 -2.62 1.32 41.07
N ARG A 353 -3.53 1.05 40.14
CA ARG A 353 -4.66 0.13 40.33
C ARG A 353 -4.19 -1.24 40.85
N GLU A 354 -4.83 -1.75 41.89
CA GLU A 354 -4.49 -3.04 42.51
C GLU A 354 -4.48 -4.19 41.49
N SER A 355 -5.45 -4.19 40.56
CA SER A 355 -5.61 -5.20 39.52
C SER A 355 -4.62 -5.07 38.36
N ASN A 356 -3.82 -4.00 38.30
CA ASN A 356 -2.88 -3.77 37.20
C ASN A 356 -1.52 -4.45 37.49
N GLU A 357 -1.53 -5.78 37.52
CA GLU A 357 -0.35 -6.61 37.80
C GLU A 357 0.83 -6.32 36.86
N ALA A 358 0.55 -5.97 35.60
CA ALA A 358 1.56 -5.65 34.61
C ALA A 358 2.31 -4.35 34.96
N ALA A 359 1.59 -3.31 35.38
CA ALA A 359 2.19 -2.05 35.81
C ALA A 359 2.93 -2.22 37.14
N ARG A 360 2.34 -2.90 38.14
CA ARG A 360 3.01 -3.22 39.41
C ARG A 360 4.32 -3.96 39.20
N SER A 361 4.30 -5.01 38.38
CA SER A 361 5.52 -5.76 38.02
C SER A 361 6.56 -4.89 37.31
N PHE A 362 6.13 -3.94 36.49
CA PHE A 362 7.02 -2.98 35.84
C PHE A 362 7.66 -2.04 36.87
N TYR A 363 6.88 -1.46 37.79
CA TYR A 363 7.41 -0.57 38.82
C TYR A 363 8.34 -1.27 39.81
N THR A 364 8.00 -2.49 40.28
CA THR A 364 8.90 -3.27 41.15
C THR A 364 10.24 -3.56 40.48
N LYS A 365 10.26 -3.85 39.16
CA LYS A 365 11.51 -4.02 38.40
C LYS A 365 12.33 -2.73 38.28
N ASN A 366 11.67 -1.57 38.34
CA ASN A 366 12.32 -0.27 38.40
C ASN A 366 12.50 0.19 39.86
N GLY A 367 12.59 -0.72 40.82
CA GLY A 367 13.00 -0.42 42.20
C GLY A 367 11.94 0.22 43.10
N PHE A 368 10.67 0.26 42.67
CA PHE A 368 9.57 0.71 43.54
C PHE A 368 9.13 -0.37 44.52
N VAL A 369 8.81 0.03 45.75
CA VAL A 369 8.26 -0.82 46.81
C VAL A 369 6.83 -0.39 47.14
N GLU A 370 6.01 -1.32 47.61
CA GLU A 370 4.62 -1.03 48.01
C GLU A 370 4.59 -0.49 49.44
N ASP A 371 4.07 0.73 49.61
CA ASP A 371 4.02 1.42 50.90
C ASP A 371 2.66 1.28 51.60
N GLY A 372 1.60 1.01 50.83
CA GLY A 372 0.25 0.88 51.37
C GLY A 372 -0.84 0.80 50.31
N ILE A 373 -2.09 0.80 50.78
CA ILE A 373 -3.29 0.74 49.94
C ILE A 373 -4.21 1.90 50.31
N ARG A 374 -4.65 2.65 49.30
CA ARG A 374 -5.66 3.69 49.42
C ARG A 374 -7.00 3.17 48.92
N GLN A 375 -7.91 2.93 49.86
CA GLN A 375 -9.21 2.34 49.57
C GLN A 375 -10.09 3.26 48.72
N GLY A 376 -10.73 2.69 47.69
CA GLY A 376 -11.73 3.36 46.85
C GLY A 376 -11.21 4.59 46.09
N PHE A 377 -9.92 4.63 45.77
CA PHE A 377 -9.31 5.78 45.10
C PHE A 377 -9.78 5.95 43.65
N TYR A 378 -9.84 4.85 42.89
CA TYR A 378 -10.36 4.88 41.53
C TYR A 378 -11.88 4.71 41.56
N THR A 379 -12.58 5.38 40.63
CA THR A 379 -14.05 5.42 40.61
C THR A 379 -14.68 4.70 39.41
N ASN A 380 -13.91 4.45 38.35
CA ASN A 380 -14.41 3.82 37.13
C ASN A 380 -13.40 2.82 36.52
N PRO A 381 -13.50 1.51 36.82
CA PRO A 381 -14.31 0.91 37.90
C PRO A 381 -13.80 1.32 39.28
N SER A 382 -14.66 1.16 40.30
CA SER A 382 -14.27 1.42 41.69
C SER A 382 -13.22 0.42 42.14
N GLU A 383 -12.08 0.92 42.60
CA GLU A 383 -10.91 0.09 42.90
C GLU A 383 -9.95 0.79 43.86
N ASP A 384 -9.22 0.00 44.64
CA ASP A 384 -8.16 0.47 45.52
C ASP A 384 -6.89 0.83 44.73
N ALA A 385 -6.14 1.81 45.21
CA ALA A 385 -4.83 2.14 44.68
C ALA A 385 -3.73 1.58 45.58
N VAL A 386 -2.78 0.88 44.99
CA VAL A 386 -1.52 0.50 45.63
C VAL A 386 -0.58 1.68 45.52
N LEU A 387 -0.17 2.21 46.67
CA LEU A 387 0.80 3.29 46.77
C LEU A 387 2.19 2.68 46.69
N MET A 388 3.03 3.16 45.77
CA MET A 388 4.40 2.71 45.64
C MET A 388 5.38 3.87 45.69
N SER A 389 6.56 3.65 46.28
CA SER A 389 7.64 4.63 46.25
C SER A 389 8.99 4.02 45.94
N ARG A 390 9.92 4.87 45.53
CA ARG A 390 11.34 4.55 45.36
C ARG A 390 12.19 5.70 45.90
N GLN A 391 13.13 5.37 46.77
CA GLN A 391 14.18 6.29 47.22
C GLN A 391 15.23 6.47 46.12
N LEU A 392 15.62 7.71 45.88
CA LEU A 392 16.67 8.11 44.95
C LEU A 392 17.86 8.64 45.76
N GLY A 393 19.08 8.20 45.43
CA GLY A 393 20.30 8.70 46.10
C GLY A 393 20.77 7.93 47.34
N ALA A 394 20.21 6.75 47.63
CA ALA A 394 20.87 5.80 48.53
C ALA A 394 21.81 4.91 47.71
N ASP A 395 23.12 5.05 47.91
CA ASP A 395 24.12 4.06 47.48
C ASP A 395 23.65 2.65 47.88
N VAL A 396 23.48 1.78 46.88
CA VAL A 396 23.47 0.31 47.08
C VAL A 396 24.86 -0.21 46.80
#